data_AF-A0A954F2T3-F1
#
_entry.id   AF-A0A954F2T3-F1
#
_cell.length_a   1.000
_cell.length_b   1.000
_cell.length_c   1.000
_cell.angle_alpha   90.00
_cell.angle_beta   90.00
_cell.angle_gamma   90.00
#
_symmetry.space_group_name_H-M   'P 1'
#
loop_
_entity.id
_entity.type
_entity.pdbx_description
1 polymer ?
#
loop_
_entity_poly.entity_id
_entity_poly.type
_entity_poly.pdbx_seq_one_letter_code
_entity_poly.pdbx_strand_id
1 'polypeptide(L)'
;MPIDFEQDYGVNAGYVQDIYEQWLKDPSSVGETWREIFRLAASEGDAQPAPAPAPSAPAPEEPTPAGPGVPQMEGELEPLRGVAGKIVSNMEASLSIPTATSVRTIQAKILTENRALLNEHLMVRAYSKASFTHILAFALVKAMAEYPSVQSSYVEVDGKGHRFTPAHVNLGIAIDVPGPKGRMLVVPSLKGVEGMNFKDFYGVYDDAVQRGREGKLTADDFKGTSFTLTNPG
;
A
#
# COMPACT_ATOMS: atom_id res chain seq x y z
N MET A 1 -12.01 -0.75 43.13
CA MET A 1 -10.88 -1.62 43.56
C MET A 1 -9.59 -1.09 42.95
N PRO A 2 -8.40 -1.26 43.55
CA PRO A 2 -7.15 -0.99 42.83
C PRO A 2 -7.11 -1.88 41.58
N ILE A 3 -6.64 -1.33 40.46
CA ILE A 3 -6.48 -2.08 39.21
C ILE A 3 -5.47 -3.20 39.46
N ASP A 4 -5.88 -4.45 39.24
CA ASP A 4 -4.97 -5.60 39.31
C ASP A 4 -4.40 -5.85 37.91
N PHE A 5 -3.25 -5.21 37.63
CA PHE A 5 -2.67 -5.22 36.29
C PHE A 5 -2.28 -6.62 35.81
N GLU A 6 -1.84 -7.50 36.71
CA GLU A 6 -1.47 -8.88 36.35
C GLU A 6 -2.70 -9.72 36.03
N GLN A 7 -3.79 -9.56 36.79
CA GLN A 7 -5.04 -10.28 36.57
C GLN A 7 -5.79 -9.77 35.32
N ASP A 8 -5.85 -8.45 35.12
CA ASP A 8 -6.68 -7.84 34.08
C ASP A 8 -5.98 -7.78 32.71
N TYR A 9 -4.64 -7.71 32.67
CA TYR A 9 -3.87 -7.49 31.45
C TYR A 9 -2.75 -8.52 31.17
N GLY A 10 -2.52 -9.46 32.09
CA GLY A 10 -1.65 -10.63 31.89
C GLY A 10 -0.25 -10.27 31.38
N VAL A 11 0.13 -10.78 30.21
CA VAL A 11 1.45 -10.55 29.59
C VAL A 11 1.73 -9.06 29.32
N ASN A 12 0.68 -8.24 29.19
CA ASN A 12 0.78 -6.81 28.94
C ASN A 12 0.76 -5.95 30.21
N ALA A 13 0.75 -6.56 31.41
CA ALA A 13 0.61 -5.86 32.69
C ALA A 13 1.62 -4.72 32.86
N GLY A 14 2.90 -4.96 32.57
CA GLY A 14 3.94 -3.94 32.70
C GLY A 14 3.73 -2.74 31.77
N TYR A 15 3.31 -2.99 30.53
CA TYR A 15 3.02 -1.92 29.56
C TYR A 15 1.82 -1.07 29.99
N VAL A 16 0.75 -1.71 30.46
CA VAL A 16 -0.45 -0.99 30.92
C VAL A 16 -0.18 -0.22 32.22
N GLN A 17 0.65 -0.76 33.10
CA GLN A 17 1.11 -0.06 34.31
C GLN A 17 1.90 1.21 33.96
N ASP A 18 2.82 1.14 32.98
CA ASP A 18 3.58 2.31 32.53
C ASP A 18 2.66 3.43 31.99
N ILE A 19 1.60 3.06 31.25
CA ILE A 19 0.60 4.01 30.74
C ILE A 19 -0.24 4.57 31.90
N TYR A 20 -0.61 3.74 32.89
CA TYR A 20 -1.36 4.20 34.06
C TYR A 20 -0.54 5.21 34.91
N GLU A 21 0.76 4.97 35.08
CA GLU A 21 1.64 5.91 35.77
C GLU A 21 1.82 7.23 35.01
N GLN A 22 1.84 7.19 33.69
CA GLN A 22 1.83 8.39 32.84
C GLN A 22 0.52 9.16 33.00
N TRP A 23 -0.62 8.45 33.02
CA TRP A 23 -1.93 9.05 33.25
C TRP A 23 -2.06 9.71 34.63
N LEU A 24 -1.51 9.10 35.69
CA LEU A 24 -1.49 9.70 37.03
C LEU A 24 -0.68 11.00 37.11
N LYS A 25 0.39 11.11 36.31
CA LYS A 25 1.24 12.32 36.25
C LYS A 25 0.60 13.41 35.40
N ASP A 26 0.05 13.02 34.25
CA ASP A 26 -0.67 13.91 33.34
C ASP A 26 -1.73 13.11 32.57
N PRO A 27 -3.03 13.27 32.91
CA PRO A 27 -4.10 12.57 32.21
C PRO A 27 -4.14 12.87 30.71
N SER A 28 -3.63 14.02 30.26
CA SER A 28 -3.63 14.40 28.85
C SER A 28 -2.56 13.70 28.01
N SER A 29 -1.55 13.11 28.67
CA SER A 29 -0.42 12.42 28.04
C SER A 29 -0.75 11.04 27.45
N VAL A 30 -1.89 10.46 27.84
CA VAL A 30 -2.37 9.17 27.34
C VAL A 30 -3.56 9.36 26.39
N GLY A 31 -3.74 8.43 25.45
CA GLY A 31 -4.85 8.47 24.48
C GLY A 31 -6.23 8.44 25.16
N GLU A 32 -7.25 9.02 24.52
CA GLU A 32 -8.61 9.15 25.09
C GLU A 32 -9.19 7.82 25.56
N THR A 33 -8.98 6.74 24.80
CA THR A 33 -9.46 5.40 25.15
C THR A 33 -8.86 4.92 26.48
N TRP A 34 -7.57 5.18 26.72
CA TRP A 34 -6.92 4.85 28.00
C TRP A 34 -7.41 5.75 29.14
N ARG A 35 -7.65 7.04 28.85
CA ARG A 35 -8.24 7.95 29.84
C ARG A 35 -9.61 7.47 30.32
N GLU A 36 -10.47 7.05 29.40
CA GLU A 36 -11.82 6.56 29.74
C GLU A 36 -11.75 5.30 30.59
N ILE A 37 -10.89 4.34 30.22
CA ILE A 37 -10.67 3.09 30.97
C ILE A 37 -10.20 3.38 32.41
N PHE A 38 -9.20 4.25 32.58
CA PHE A 38 -8.69 4.58 33.91
C PHE A 38 -9.64 5.44 34.74
N ARG A 39 -10.42 6.33 34.11
CA ARG A 39 -11.50 7.08 34.79
C ARG A 39 -12.60 6.14 35.28
N LEU A 40 -13.02 5.18 34.45
CA LEU A 40 -14.02 4.18 34.82
C LEU A 40 -13.52 3.33 35.99
N ALA A 41 -12.29 2.82 35.91
CA ALA A 41 -11.66 2.05 36.98
C ALA A 41 -11.49 2.84 38.29
N ALA A 42 -11.18 4.13 38.21
CA ALA A 42 -11.09 5.02 39.38
C ALA A 42 -12.48 5.35 39.97
N SER A 43 -13.52 5.45 39.13
CA SER A 43 -14.89 5.74 39.56
C SER A 43 -15.58 4.57 40.29
N GLU A 44 -15.09 3.34 40.11
CA GLU A 44 -15.53 2.16 40.86
C GLU A 44 -14.91 2.05 42.27
N GLY A 45 -14.15 3.07 42.70
CA GLY A 45 -13.38 3.09 43.95
C GLY A 45 -13.81 4.10 45.01
N ASP A 46 -14.62 5.11 44.71
CA ASP A 46 -15.04 6.09 45.72
C ASP A 46 -16.32 6.82 45.29
N ALA A 47 -17.44 6.47 45.92
CA ALA A 47 -18.71 7.20 45.79
C ALA A 47 -19.01 7.90 47.11
N GLN A 48 -18.58 9.17 47.22
CA GLN A 48 -19.08 10.10 48.23
C GLN A 48 -19.75 11.29 47.53
N PRO A 49 -21.03 11.60 47.83
CA PRO A 49 -21.79 12.57 47.05
C PRO A 49 -21.42 14.01 47.42
N ALA A 50 -21.10 14.83 46.42
CA ALA A 50 -21.00 16.28 46.55
C ALA A 50 -22.35 16.96 46.22
N PRO A 51 -22.72 18.06 46.90
CA PRO A 51 -24.04 18.67 46.82
C PRO A 51 -24.23 19.57 45.59
N ALA A 52 -25.50 19.80 45.25
CA ALA A 52 -25.98 20.49 44.04
C ALA A 52 -25.48 21.95 43.89
N PRO A 53 -25.25 22.44 42.66
CA PRO A 53 -24.74 23.79 42.43
C PRO A 53 -25.85 24.85 42.44
N ALA A 54 -25.54 26.00 43.04
CA ALA A 54 -26.27 27.26 42.87
C ALA A 54 -25.70 28.04 41.65
N PRO A 55 -26.48 28.91 40.99
CA PRO A 55 -26.08 29.52 39.73
C PRO A 55 -25.07 30.66 39.95
N SER A 56 -23.95 30.62 39.22
CA SER A 56 -23.00 31.73 39.15
C SER A 56 -22.85 32.21 37.70
N ALA A 57 -22.76 33.53 37.56
CA ALA A 57 -22.67 34.32 36.33
C ALA A 57 -21.36 34.08 35.55
N PRO A 58 -21.29 34.44 34.25
CA PRO A 58 -20.23 33.98 33.36
C PRO A 58 -18.91 34.71 33.61
N ALA A 59 -17.84 33.93 33.78
CA ALA A 59 -16.45 34.39 33.80
C ALA A 59 -15.73 33.93 32.51
N PRO A 60 -14.67 34.66 32.07
CA PRO A 60 -14.24 34.74 30.68
C PRO A 60 -13.66 33.45 30.11
N GLU A 61 -13.87 33.22 28.81
CA GLU A 61 -13.25 32.13 28.05
C GLU A 61 -11.71 32.24 28.10
N GLU A 62 -11.06 31.27 28.73
CA GLU A 62 -9.63 31.01 28.53
C GLU A 62 -9.41 30.33 27.16
N PRO A 63 -8.32 30.68 26.45
CA PRO A 63 -8.04 30.18 25.12
C PRO A 63 -7.79 28.66 25.14
N THR A 64 -8.46 27.96 24.23
CA THR A 64 -8.32 26.51 24.03
C THR A 64 -6.86 26.14 23.74
N PRO A 65 -6.26 25.14 24.43
CA PRO A 65 -4.93 24.66 24.08
C PRO A 65 -4.95 24.08 22.67
N ALA A 66 -4.01 24.53 21.83
CA ALA A 66 -3.71 23.92 20.54
C ALA A 66 -3.42 22.43 20.73
N GLY A 67 -3.97 21.59 19.85
CA GLY A 67 -3.77 20.14 19.86
C GLY A 67 -2.29 19.73 19.78
N PRO A 68 -1.98 18.43 19.96
CA PRO A 68 -0.61 17.93 20.10
C PRO A 68 0.30 18.51 19.01
N GLY A 69 1.26 19.33 19.43
CA GLY A 69 2.18 20.00 18.54
C GLY A 69 2.95 18.97 17.74
N VAL A 70 2.92 19.10 16.41
CA VAL A 70 3.82 18.40 15.50
C VAL A 70 5.23 18.59 16.06
N PRO A 71 6.04 17.52 16.23
CA PRO A 71 7.41 17.67 16.73
C PRO A 71 8.11 18.74 15.88
N GLN A 72 8.82 19.65 16.56
CA GLN A 72 9.46 20.79 15.93
C GLN A 72 10.58 20.29 15.00
N MET A 73 10.22 20.00 13.75
CA MET A 73 11.13 19.52 12.73
C MET A 73 11.91 20.71 12.19
N GLU A 74 13.25 20.63 12.22
CA GLU A 74 14.11 21.56 11.50
C GLU A 74 13.97 21.30 10.00
N GLY A 75 13.28 22.19 9.28
CA GLY A 75 13.09 22.10 7.82
C GLY A 75 11.81 22.75 7.31
N GLU A 76 11.64 22.73 5.98
CA GLU A 76 10.40 23.16 5.32
C GLU A 76 9.47 21.96 5.14
N LEU A 77 8.20 22.09 5.57
CA LEU A 77 7.18 21.05 5.41
C LEU A 77 6.35 21.31 4.15
N GLU A 78 6.53 20.49 3.12
CA GLU A 78 5.69 20.49 1.92
C GLU A 78 4.61 19.39 2.02
N PRO A 79 3.31 19.74 2.01
CA PRO A 79 2.26 18.72 2.05
C PRO A 79 2.19 17.93 0.74
N LEU A 80 2.12 16.61 0.85
CA LEU A 80 1.98 15.72 -0.31
C LEU A 80 0.60 15.89 -0.95
N ARG A 81 0.57 16.33 -2.22
CA ARG A 81 -0.67 16.51 -3.00
C ARG A 81 -0.71 15.60 -4.22
N GLY A 82 -1.92 15.37 -4.73
CA GLY A 82 -2.15 14.65 -5.98
C GLY A 82 -1.56 13.25 -5.99
N VAL A 83 -0.73 12.95 -7.00
CA VAL A 83 -0.14 11.63 -7.23
C VAL A 83 0.72 11.18 -6.05
N ALA A 84 1.54 12.07 -5.47
CA ALA A 84 2.42 11.73 -4.36
C ALA A 84 1.63 11.27 -3.12
N GLY A 85 0.54 11.99 -2.77
CA GLY A 85 -0.35 11.60 -1.67
C GLY A 85 -1.06 10.27 -1.94
N LYS A 86 -1.46 9.99 -3.19
CA LYS A 86 -2.07 8.71 -3.57
C LYS A 86 -1.10 7.54 -3.47
N ILE A 87 0.18 7.75 -3.82
CA ILE A 87 1.22 6.72 -3.66
C ILE A 87 1.34 6.36 -2.18
N VAL A 88 1.47 7.35 -1.29
CA VAL A 88 1.57 7.11 0.16
C VAL A 88 0.35 6.35 0.68
N SER A 89 -0.86 6.80 0.34
CA SER A 89 -2.10 6.13 0.76
C SER A 89 -2.16 4.65 0.30
N ASN A 90 -1.71 4.36 -0.93
CA ASN A 90 -1.64 2.97 -1.42
C ASN A 90 -0.55 2.16 -0.72
N MET A 91 0.60 2.77 -0.40
CA MET A 91 1.68 2.12 0.34
C MET A 91 1.25 1.79 1.78
N GLU A 92 0.58 2.72 2.46
CA GLU A 92 0.02 2.48 3.81
C GLU A 92 -1.02 1.36 3.79
N ALA A 93 -1.94 1.37 2.81
CA ALA A 93 -2.91 0.30 2.65
C ALA A 93 -2.25 -1.07 2.40
N SER A 94 -1.10 -1.11 1.72
CA SER A 94 -0.40 -2.37 1.46
C SER A 94 0.21 -3.02 2.71
N LEU A 95 0.43 -2.26 3.79
CA LEU A 95 1.03 -2.76 5.03
C LEU A 95 0.14 -3.80 5.75
N SER A 96 -1.17 -3.81 5.48
CA SER A 96 -2.09 -4.78 6.08
C SER A 96 -1.99 -6.16 5.44
N ILE A 97 -1.29 -6.32 4.32
CA ILE A 97 -1.18 -7.58 3.59
C ILE A 97 0.05 -8.35 4.08
N PRO A 98 -0.11 -9.58 4.61
CA PRO A 98 1.03 -10.42 4.96
C PRO A 98 1.84 -10.79 3.72
N THR A 99 3.05 -10.27 3.59
CA THR A 99 3.91 -10.54 2.43
C THR A 99 4.83 -11.73 2.67
N ALA A 100 4.93 -12.63 1.69
CA ALA A 100 5.93 -13.69 1.64
C ALA A 100 6.77 -13.55 0.36
N THR A 101 8.09 -13.58 0.51
CA THR A 101 9.02 -13.38 -0.61
C THR A 101 9.74 -14.68 -0.93
N SER A 102 9.77 -15.05 -2.21
CA SER A 102 10.58 -16.16 -2.71
C SER A 102 11.58 -15.65 -3.74
N VAL A 103 12.80 -16.17 -3.68
CA VAL A 103 13.87 -15.83 -4.62
C VAL A 103 14.30 -17.10 -5.34
N ARG A 104 14.51 -17.00 -6.65
CA ARG A 104 14.98 -18.08 -7.51
C ARG A 104 16.03 -17.52 -8.47
N THR A 105 17.06 -18.32 -8.74
CA THR A 105 18.08 -18.01 -9.73
C THR A 105 17.83 -18.85 -10.97
N ILE A 106 17.70 -18.21 -12.13
CA ILE A 106 17.45 -18.86 -13.41
C ILE A 106 18.62 -18.56 -14.35
N GLN A 107 19.16 -19.60 -15.00
CA GLN A 107 20.25 -19.45 -15.96
C GLN A 107 19.72 -18.86 -17.26
N ALA A 108 20.27 -17.71 -17.66
CA ALA A 108 19.76 -16.92 -18.80
C ALA A 108 20.46 -17.20 -20.14
N LYS A 109 21.35 -18.20 -20.24
CA LYS A 109 22.13 -18.44 -21.46
C LYS A 109 21.24 -18.70 -22.68
N ILE A 110 20.37 -19.71 -22.61
CA ILE A 110 19.44 -20.05 -23.69
C ILE A 110 18.49 -18.89 -23.99
N LEU A 111 18.03 -18.18 -22.96
CA LEU A 111 17.20 -16.98 -23.12
C LEU A 111 17.93 -15.88 -23.93
N THR A 112 19.23 -15.71 -23.70
CA THR A 112 20.08 -14.73 -24.38
C THR A 112 20.26 -15.08 -25.86
N GLU A 113 20.56 -16.35 -26.16
CA GLU A 113 20.72 -16.84 -27.53
C GLU A 113 19.41 -16.75 -28.33
N ASN A 114 18.30 -17.20 -27.75
CA ASN A 114 16.98 -17.10 -28.37
C ASN A 114 16.56 -15.65 -28.62
N ARG A 115 16.87 -14.74 -27.67
CA ARG A 115 16.61 -13.30 -27.84
C ARG A 115 17.44 -12.70 -28.98
N ALA A 116 18.68 -13.13 -29.17
CA ALA A 116 19.51 -12.67 -30.28
C ALA A 116 18.89 -13.04 -31.63
N LEU A 117 18.54 -14.33 -31.80
CA LEU A 117 17.85 -14.82 -33.02
C LEU A 117 16.51 -14.12 -33.27
N LEU A 118 15.73 -13.91 -32.21
CA LEU A 118 14.48 -13.16 -32.30
C LEU A 118 14.73 -11.73 -32.80
N ASN A 119 15.74 -11.04 -32.26
CA ASN A 119 16.04 -9.67 -32.65
C ASN A 119 16.58 -9.55 -34.08
N GLU A 120 17.35 -10.54 -34.57
CA GLU A 120 17.73 -10.62 -35.98
C GLU A 120 16.48 -10.69 -36.88
N HIS A 121 15.51 -11.53 -36.51
CA HIS A 121 14.24 -11.65 -37.23
C HIS A 121 13.39 -10.36 -37.18
N LEU A 122 13.29 -9.71 -36.01
CA LEU A 122 12.53 -8.48 -35.83
C LEU A 122 13.14 -7.32 -36.62
N MET A 123 14.47 -7.24 -36.67
CA MET A 123 15.19 -6.20 -37.40
C MET A 123 14.93 -6.26 -38.91
N VAL A 124 14.92 -7.45 -39.51
CA VAL A 124 14.59 -7.64 -40.95
C VAL A 124 13.18 -7.16 -41.28
N ARG A 125 12.27 -7.21 -40.30
CA ARG A 125 10.87 -6.80 -40.44
C ARG A 125 10.59 -5.36 -39.94
N ALA A 126 11.63 -4.59 -39.64
CA ALA A 126 11.56 -3.22 -39.13
C ALA A 126 10.77 -3.07 -37.81
N TYR A 127 10.75 -4.10 -36.96
CA TYR A 127 10.25 -3.98 -35.58
C TYR A 127 11.35 -3.50 -34.63
N SER A 128 10.94 -2.96 -33.50
CA SER A 128 11.80 -2.69 -32.34
C SER A 128 12.46 -3.98 -31.82
N LYS A 129 13.52 -3.83 -31.02
CA LYS A 129 14.19 -4.97 -30.40
C LYS A 129 13.39 -5.47 -29.19
N ALA A 130 13.17 -6.77 -29.11
CA ALA A 130 12.70 -7.42 -27.91
C ALA A 130 13.77 -7.37 -26.80
N SER A 131 13.35 -6.92 -25.62
CA SER A 131 14.11 -7.00 -24.36
C SER A 131 13.89 -8.33 -23.65
N PHE A 132 14.69 -8.62 -22.62
CA PHE A 132 14.42 -9.76 -21.74
C PHE A 132 13.05 -9.66 -21.06
N THR A 133 12.64 -8.45 -20.67
CA THR A 133 11.35 -8.19 -20.04
C THR A 133 10.18 -8.59 -20.92
N HIS A 134 10.26 -8.43 -22.26
CA HIS A 134 9.19 -8.89 -23.16
C HIS A 134 8.99 -10.41 -23.05
N ILE A 135 10.10 -11.16 -23.05
CA ILE A 135 10.06 -12.62 -23.01
C ILE A 135 9.60 -13.10 -21.64
N LEU A 136 10.11 -12.50 -20.55
CA LEU A 136 9.72 -12.84 -19.18
C LEU A 136 8.27 -12.47 -18.89
N ALA A 137 7.80 -11.31 -19.35
CA ALA A 137 6.42 -10.90 -19.22
C ALA A 137 5.49 -11.87 -19.96
N PHE A 138 5.84 -12.25 -21.20
CA PHE A 138 5.05 -13.23 -21.94
C PHE A 138 5.04 -14.61 -21.28
N ALA A 139 6.17 -15.07 -20.75
CA ALA A 139 6.24 -16.32 -19.98
C ALA A 139 5.36 -16.25 -18.72
N LEU A 140 5.35 -15.13 -18.00
CA LEU A 140 4.46 -14.91 -16.87
C LEU A 140 2.98 -14.96 -17.27
N VAL A 141 2.61 -14.34 -18.39
CA VAL A 141 1.24 -14.41 -18.93
C VAL A 141 0.83 -15.85 -19.19
N LYS A 142 1.71 -16.66 -19.81
CA LYS A 142 1.43 -18.07 -20.05
C LYS A 142 1.33 -18.89 -18.77
N ALA A 143 2.20 -18.65 -17.80
CA ALA A 143 2.11 -19.27 -16.49
C ALA A 143 0.81 -18.91 -15.77
N MET A 144 0.37 -17.65 -15.82
CA MET A 144 -0.90 -17.23 -15.20
C MET A 144 -2.13 -17.82 -15.90
N ALA A 145 -2.08 -18.00 -17.22
CA ALA A 145 -3.13 -18.67 -17.96
C ALA A 145 -3.24 -20.16 -17.57
N GLU A 146 -2.11 -20.83 -17.31
CA GLU A 146 -2.05 -22.21 -16.84
C GLU A 146 -2.44 -22.36 -15.35
N TYR A 147 -2.08 -21.38 -14.52
CA TYR A 147 -2.36 -21.34 -13.08
C TYR A 147 -3.16 -20.09 -12.67
N PRO A 148 -4.46 -19.98 -13.00
CA PRO A 148 -5.28 -18.81 -12.69
C PRO A 148 -5.42 -18.49 -11.20
N SER A 149 -5.10 -19.46 -10.33
CA SER A 149 -5.14 -19.28 -8.89
C SER A 149 -4.10 -18.27 -8.36
N VAL A 150 -3.01 -18.05 -9.10
CA VAL A 150 -1.91 -17.16 -8.70
C VAL A 150 -2.30 -15.67 -8.75
N GLN A 151 -3.26 -15.32 -9.60
CA GLN A 151 -3.77 -13.95 -9.73
C GLN A 151 -4.94 -13.63 -8.79
N SER A 152 -5.28 -14.54 -7.87
CA SER A 152 -6.37 -14.32 -6.93
C SER A 152 -6.03 -13.27 -5.88
N SER A 153 -7.02 -12.47 -5.49
CA SER A 153 -6.93 -11.52 -4.38
C SER A 153 -7.94 -11.85 -3.28
N TYR A 154 -7.65 -11.39 -2.06
CA TYR A 154 -8.62 -11.34 -0.99
C TYR A 154 -9.50 -10.10 -1.18
N VAL A 155 -10.81 -10.28 -1.04
CA VAL A 155 -11.79 -9.18 -1.07
C VAL A 155 -12.81 -9.40 0.05
N GLU A 156 -13.30 -8.31 0.63
CA GLU A 156 -14.41 -8.38 1.56
C GLU A 156 -15.71 -8.02 0.85
N VAL A 157 -16.69 -8.91 0.95
CA VAL A 157 -18.05 -8.70 0.43
C VAL A 157 -18.98 -8.96 1.60
N ASP A 158 -19.79 -7.96 1.95
CA ASP A 158 -20.73 -8.00 3.08
C ASP A 158 -20.07 -8.41 4.42
N GLY A 159 -18.87 -7.89 4.69
CA GLY A 159 -18.12 -8.16 5.92
C GLY A 159 -17.54 -9.57 6.01
N LYS A 160 -17.59 -10.36 4.92
CA LYS A 160 -17.01 -11.69 4.84
C LYS A 160 -15.86 -11.72 3.84
N GLY A 161 -14.79 -12.39 4.24
CA GLY A 161 -13.63 -12.64 3.39
C GLY A 161 -13.97 -13.58 2.23
N HIS A 162 -13.65 -13.15 1.03
CA HIS A 162 -13.81 -13.92 -0.20
C HIS A 162 -12.51 -13.95 -0.98
N ARG A 163 -12.32 -15.02 -1.75
CA ARG A 163 -11.30 -15.09 -2.78
C ARG A 163 -11.91 -14.58 -4.08
N PHE A 164 -11.34 -13.52 -4.64
CA PHE A 164 -11.63 -13.09 -5.99
C PHE A 164 -10.57 -13.64 -6.95
N THR A 165 -11.00 -14.33 -8.01
CA THR A 165 -10.10 -14.78 -9.08
C THR A 165 -10.53 -14.10 -10.37
N PRO A 166 -9.72 -13.19 -10.92
CA PRO A 166 -10.03 -12.53 -12.19
C PRO A 166 -10.20 -13.55 -13.33
N ALA A 167 -11.13 -13.28 -14.24
CA ALA A 167 -11.36 -14.10 -15.43
C ALA A 167 -10.25 -13.95 -16.49
N HIS A 168 -9.56 -12.80 -16.48
CA HIS A 168 -8.57 -12.40 -17.47
C HIS A 168 -7.26 -12.00 -16.81
N VAL A 169 -6.15 -12.21 -17.52
CA VAL A 169 -4.83 -11.80 -17.07
C VAL A 169 -4.61 -10.35 -17.47
N ASN A 170 -4.57 -9.47 -16.47
CA ASN A 170 -4.24 -8.06 -16.64
C ASN A 170 -2.87 -7.77 -16.03
N LEU A 171 -1.83 -7.73 -16.88
CA LEU A 171 -0.45 -7.61 -16.44
C LEU A 171 -0.02 -6.14 -16.37
N GLY A 172 0.28 -5.67 -15.15
CA GLY A 172 0.91 -4.39 -14.91
C GLY A 172 2.41 -4.46 -15.21
N ILE A 173 2.92 -3.54 -16.04
CA ILE A 173 4.35 -3.46 -16.38
C ILE A 173 4.91 -2.17 -15.79
N ALA A 174 5.84 -2.29 -14.85
CA ALA A 174 6.50 -1.13 -14.29
C ALA A 174 7.49 -0.55 -15.31
N ILE A 175 7.24 0.68 -15.74
CA ILE A 175 8.06 1.40 -16.71
C ILE A 175 8.53 2.72 -16.12
N ASP A 176 9.77 3.03 -16.43
CA ASP A 176 10.44 4.21 -15.96
C ASP A 176 10.44 5.29 -17.06
N VAL A 177 9.67 6.34 -16.84
CA VAL A 177 9.34 7.37 -17.83
C VAL A 177 9.86 8.75 -17.42
N PRO A 178 10.08 9.66 -18.37
CA PRO A 178 10.40 11.05 -18.05
C PRO A 178 9.23 11.72 -17.29
N GLY A 179 9.55 12.45 -16.23
CA GLY A 179 8.60 13.24 -15.44
C GLY A 179 9.13 14.65 -15.15
N PRO A 180 8.31 15.54 -14.55
CA PRO A 180 8.65 16.96 -14.37
C PRO A 180 9.87 17.23 -13.47
N LYS A 181 10.10 16.37 -12.47
CA LYS A 181 11.19 16.48 -11.48
C LYS A 181 12.26 15.40 -11.66
N GLY A 182 12.31 14.73 -12.82
CA GLY A 182 13.25 13.64 -13.10
C GLY A 182 12.55 12.42 -13.68
N ARG A 183 12.95 11.22 -13.24
CA ARG A 183 12.35 9.96 -13.68
C ARG A 183 11.16 9.58 -12.80
N MET A 184 10.14 8.98 -13.38
CA MET A 184 8.92 8.57 -12.70
C MET A 184 8.58 7.12 -13.06
N LEU A 185 8.26 6.31 -12.06
CA LEU A 185 7.73 4.97 -12.27
C LEU A 185 6.22 5.04 -12.52
N VAL A 186 5.77 4.46 -13.62
CA VAL A 186 4.34 4.24 -13.89
C VAL A 186 4.10 2.77 -14.23
N VAL A 187 2.92 2.26 -13.91
CA VAL A 187 2.58 0.84 -14.08
C VAL A 187 1.30 0.69 -14.91
N PRO A 188 1.33 0.90 -16.24
CA PRO A 188 0.21 0.59 -17.10
C PRO A 188 -0.10 -0.91 -17.11
N SER A 189 -1.36 -1.24 -17.38
CA SER A 189 -1.94 -2.56 -17.26
C SER A 189 -2.36 -3.09 -18.63
N LEU A 190 -1.66 -4.11 -19.11
CA LEU A 190 -1.97 -4.79 -20.38
C LEU A 190 -3.17 -5.72 -20.17
N LYS A 191 -4.25 -5.50 -20.91
CA LYS A 191 -5.57 -6.12 -20.65
C LYS A 191 -5.78 -7.43 -21.41
N GLY A 192 -6.30 -8.44 -20.72
CA GLY A 192 -6.77 -9.70 -21.33
C GLY A 192 -5.73 -10.35 -22.23
N VAL A 193 -4.49 -10.46 -21.75
CA VAL A 193 -3.34 -10.86 -22.57
C VAL A 193 -3.13 -12.38 -22.64
N GLU A 194 -3.88 -13.17 -21.88
CA GLU A 194 -3.69 -14.64 -21.77
C GLU A 194 -3.77 -15.37 -23.12
N GLY A 195 -4.71 -14.95 -23.97
CA GLY A 195 -4.97 -15.55 -25.28
C GLY A 195 -4.04 -15.09 -26.40
N MET A 196 -3.19 -14.08 -26.16
CA MET A 196 -2.35 -13.51 -27.20
C MET A 196 -1.18 -14.44 -27.57
N ASN A 197 -0.83 -14.45 -28.85
CA ASN A 197 0.49 -14.95 -29.28
C ASN A 197 1.56 -13.90 -28.95
N PHE A 198 2.84 -14.26 -29.13
CA PHE A 198 3.93 -13.37 -28.75
C PHE A 198 3.96 -12.06 -29.56
N LYS A 199 3.59 -12.10 -30.85
CA LYS A 199 3.59 -10.91 -31.72
C LYS A 199 2.53 -9.90 -31.27
N ASP A 200 1.32 -10.38 -30.97
CA ASP A 200 0.23 -9.51 -30.53
C ASP A 200 0.52 -8.94 -29.14
N PHE A 201 1.03 -9.78 -28.23
CA PHE A 201 1.49 -9.33 -26.91
C PHE A 201 2.60 -8.28 -27.03
N TYR A 202 3.58 -8.49 -27.91
CA TYR A 202 4.65 -7.54 -28.17
C TYR A 202 4.12 -6.17 -28.59
N GLY A 203 3.15 -6.14 -29.52
CA GLY A 203 2.54 -4.89 -29.98
C GLY A 203 1.82 -4.13 -28.87
N VAL A 204 1.03 -4.84 -28.06
CA VAL A 204 0.31 -4.26 -26.92
C VAL A 204 1.27 -3.76 -25.83
N TYR A 205 2.34 -4.51 -25.57
CA TYR A 205 3.39 -4.11 -24.64
C TYR A 205 4.08 -2.82 -25.12
N ASP A 206 4.57 -2.78 -26.35
CA ASP A 206 5.32 -1.64 -26.88
C ASP A 206 4.46 -0.39 -27.00
N ASP A 207 3.18 -0.53 -27.35
CA ASP A 207 2.21 0.58 -27.31
C ASP A 207 2.09 1.18 -25.91
N ALA A 208 1.93 0.35 -24.87
CA ALA A 208 1.84 0.83 -23.50
C ALA A 208 3.12 1.53 -23.03
N VAL A 209 4.30 1.00 -23.39
CA VAL A 209 5.59 1.64 -23.11
C VAL A 209 5.68 2.99 -23.81
N GLN A 210 5.32 3.06 -25.09
CA GLN A 210 5.40 4.27 -25.88
C GLN A 210 4.46 5.35 -25.33
N ARG A 211 3.20 5.00 -25.03
CA ARG A 211 2.26 5.93 -24.39
C ARG A 211 2.74 6.39 -23.02
N GLY A 212 3.38 5.51 -22.24
CA GLY A 212 4.04 5.89 -20.99
C GLY A 212 5.10 6.96 -21.18
N ARG A 213 6.02 6.75 -22.13
CA ARG A 213 7.11 7.69 -22.43
C ARG A 213 6.60 9.03 -22.98
N GLU A 214 5.52 9.00 -23.75
CA GLU A 214 4.90 10.18 -24.34
C GLU A 214 3.93 10.90 -23.40
N GLY A 215 3.71 10.39 -22.18
CA GLY A 215 2.75 10.97 -21.23
C GLY A 215 1.29 10.85 -21.67
N LYS A 216 0.97 9.85 -22.49
CA LYS A 216 -0.36 9.59 -23.07
C LYS A 216 -1.15 8.47 -22.35
N LEU A 217 -0.68 8.04 -21.19
CA LEU A 217 -1.44 7.11 -20.34
C LEU A 217 -2.65 7.83 -19.75
N THR A 218 -3.76 7.11 -19.70
CA THR A 218 -5.04 7.56 -19.15
C THR A 218 -5.32 6.86 -17.83
N ALA A 219 -6.37 7.29 -17.12
CA ALA A 219 -6.77 6.63 -15.88
C ALA A 219 -7.13 5.14 -16.07
N ASP A 220 -7.66 4.77 -17.24
CA ASP A 220 -8.06 3.38 -17.52
C ASP A 220 -6.87 2.44 -17.69
N ASP A 221 -5.72 2.96 -18.09
CA ASP A 221 -4.48 2.19 -18.21
C ASP A 221 -3.99 1.66 -16.86
N PHE A 222 -4.43 2.23 -15.74
CA PHE A 222 -3.98 1.83 -14.40
C PHE A 222 -4.97 0.91 -13.65
N LYS A 223 -6.21 0.76 -14.14
CA LYS A 223 -7.27 0.03 -13.42
C LYS A 223 -7.08 -1.47 -13.52
N GLY A 224 -7.68 -2.27 -12.63
CA GLY A 224 -7.90 -3.70 -12.85
C GLY A 224 -6.66 -4.58 -13.12
N THR A 225 -5.47 -4.15 -12.69
CA THR A 225 -4.26 -4.96 -12.74
C THR A 225 -4.38 -6.13 -11.77
N SER A 226 -4.11 -7.35 -12.25
CA SER A 226 -4.15 -8.57 -11.43
C SER A 226 -2.75 -9.00 -10.96
N PHE A 227 -1.72 -8.70 -11.74
CA PHE A 227 -0.33 -9.04 -11.42
C PHE A 227 0.60 -7.95 -11.92
N THR A 228 1.75 -7.74 -11.27
CA THR A 228 2.73 -6.73 -11.70
C THR A 228 4.10 -7.34 -11.95
N LEU A 229 4.75 -6.91 -13.02
CA LEU A 229 6.14 -7.18 -13.32
C LEU A 229 6.95 -5.88 -13.18
N THR A 230 7.98 -5.93 -12.35
CA THR A 230 8.95 -4.83 -12.21
C THR A 230 10.35 -5.33 -12.54
N ASN A 231 11.14 -4.50 -13.22
CA ASN A 231 12.54 -4.76 -13.51
C ASN A 231 13.42 -3.68 -12.86
N PRO A 232 14.13 -3.98 -11.75
CA PRO A 232 14.99 -3.02 -11.08
C PRO A 232 16.35 -2.79 -11.76
N GLY A 233 16.74 -3.64 -12.72
CA GLY A 233 18.06 -3.57 -13.40
C GLY A 233 18.36 -4.81 -14.20
#